data_AF-A0A7R9WTC3-F1
#
_entry.id   AF-A0A7R9WTC3-F1
#
_cell.length_a   1.000
_cell.length_b   1.000
_cell.length_c   1.000
_cell.angle_alpha   90.00
_cell.angle_beta   90.00
_cell.angle_gamma   90.00
#
_symmetry.space_group_name_H-M   'P 1'
#
loop_
_entity.id
_entity.type
_entity.pdbx_description
1 polymer ?
#
loop_
_entity_poly.entity_id
_entity_poly.type
_entity_poly.pdbx_seq_one_letter_code
_entity_poly.pdbx_strand_id
1 'polypeptide(L)'
;VTTMVFDASSASSIGQHQIIPLLKRLAQEDPDSNVRRRAMRSLRCLATQACDDSDIHNACWIALSTNDIISFFVNSIRTDTSDDDDNDRDAQIQVCQALSCLIARLEDDALWPILETSLQKRVETTNDVKLIASACRCLQQCVSKSPWRRGPNSFSDMFWMRLKSSVQTSKDVHASVSDLLHELATHEA
;
A
#
# COMPACT_ATOMS: atom_id res chain seq x y z
N VAL A 1 11.55 -23.73 -44.88
CA VAL A 1 11.75 -23.29 -43.48
C VAL A 1 10.86 -22.09 -43.27
N THR A 2 9.70 -22.29 -42.66
CA THR A 2 8.70 -21.25 -42.42
C THR A 2 9.06 -20.56 -41.13
N THR A 3 9.55 -19.32 -41.21
CA THR A 3 9.84 -18.49 -40.05
C THR A 3 8.51 -18.09 -39.42
N MET A 4 8.15 -18.74 -38.30
CA MET A 4 7.08 -18.27 -37.44
C MET A 4 7.57 -17.01 -36.74
N VAL A 5 6.98 -15.87 -37.09
CA VAL A 5 7.10 -14.63 -36.33
C VAL A 5 6.33 -14.86 -35.03
N PHE A 6 7.05 -15.16 -33.95
CA PHE A 6 6.46 -15.20 -32.61
C PHE A 6 6.18 -13.76 -32.20
N ASP A 7 4.90 -13.43 -32.12
CA ASP A 7 4.41 -12.14 -31.66
C ASP A 7 4.72 -11.99 -30.17
N ALA A 8 5.80 -11.27 -29.85
CA ALA A 8 6.30 -11.08 -28.48
C ALA A 8 5.35 -10.25 -27.59
N SER A 9 4.34 -9.62 -28.22
CA SER A 9 3.37 -8.71 -27.59
C SER A 9 2.35 -9.45 -26.72
N SER A 10 2.03 -10.70 -27.06
CA SER A 10 1.03 -11.52 -26.35
C SER A 10 1.63 -12.48 -25.32
N ALA A 11 2.95 -12.69 -25.32
CA ALA A 11 3.65 -13.48 -24.31
C ALA A 11 3.93 -12.70 -23.01
N SER A 12 4.00 -11.36 -23.08
CA SER A 12 4.26 -10.52 -21.90
C SER A 12 3.08 -10.48 -20.92
N SER A 13 1.83 -10.48 -21.42
CA SER A 13 0.63 -10.41 -20.57
C SER A 13 0.30 -11.73 -19.85
N ILE A 14 0.58 -12.88 -20.50
CA ILE A 14 0.34 -14.21 -19.93
C ILE A 14 1.34 -14.52 -18.80
N GLY A 15 2.60 -14.10 -18.94
CA GLY A 15 3.62 -14.25 -17.89
C GLY A 15 3.36 -13.37 -16.66
N GLN A 16 2.82 -12.17 -16.87
CA GLN A 16 2.48 -11.23 -15.79
C GLN A 16 1.26 -11.69 -14.97
N HIS A 17 0.29 -12.40 -15.55
CA HIS A 17 -0.84 -12.93 -14.80
C HIS A 17 -0.45 -14.01 -13.77
N GLN A 18 0.60 -14.79 -14.04
CA GLN A 18 1.06 -15.85 -13.13
C GLN A 18 2.05 -15.36 -12.08
N ILE A 19 2.73 -14.23 -12.34
CA ILE A 19 3.77 -13.73 -11.42
C ILE A 19 3.17 -13.17 -10.13
N ILE A 20 2.02 -12.50 -10.20
CA ILE A 20 1.39 -11.87 -9.01
C ILE A 20 0.96 -12.92 -7.96
N PRO A 21 0.23 -13.99 -8.33
CA PRO A 21 -0.07 -15.07 -7.38
C PRO A 21 1.17 -15.74 -6.78
N LEU A 22 2.23 -15.93 -7.59
CA LEU A 22 3.49 -16.49 -7.11
C LEU A 22 4.16 -15.55 -6.10
N LEU A 23 4.25 -14.25 -6.42
CA LEU A 23 4.84 -13.25 -5.54
C LEU A 23 4.05 -13.10 -4.23
N LYS A 24 2.72 -13.15 -4.28
CA LYS A 24 1.90 -13.19 -3.06
C LYS A 24 2.26 -14.41 -2.19
N ARG A 25 2.31 -15.60 -2.79
CA ARG A 25 2.66 -16.84 -2.05
C ARG A 25 4.05 -16.73 -1.42
N LEU A 26 5.05 -16.28 -2.19
CA LEU A 26 6.41 -16.08 -1.69
C LEU A 26 6.45 -15.03 -0.56
N ALA A 27 5.65 -13.96 -0.65
CA ALA A 27 5.58 -12.96 0.41
C ALA A 27 4.93 -13.48 1.70
N GLN A 28 4.06 -14.49 1.62
CA GLN A 28 3.33 -15.04 2.76
C GLN A 28 4.05 -16.22 3.43
N GLU A 29 4.56 -17.15 2.63
CA GLU A 29 4.87 -18.50 3.09
C GLU A 29 6.36 -18.84 3.02
N ASP A 30 7.16 -18.05 2.32
CA ASP A 30 8.58 -18.38 2.14
C ASP A 30 9.34 -18.32 3.48
N PRO A 31 10.12 -19.35 3.84
CA PRO A 31 10.86 -19.37 5.10
C PRO A 31 11.94 -18.27 5.17
N ASP A 32 12.49 -17.82 4.05
CA ASP A 32 13.51 -16.77 4.00
C ASP A 32 12.86 -15.38 4.01
N SER A 33 13.10 -14.61 5.07
CA SER A 33 12.58 -13.24 5.21
C SER A 33 13.07 -12.31 4.09
N ASN A 34 14.25 -12.56 3.52
CA ASN A 34 14.74 -11.81 2.36
C ASN A 34 13.92 -12.08 1.11
N VAL A 35 13.48 -13.33 0.90
CA VAL A 35 12.62 -13.69 -0.21
C VAL A 35 11.25 -13.05 -0.03
N ARG A 36 10.66 -13.13 1.17
CA ARG A 36 9.39 -12.45 1.48
C ARG A 36 9.46 -10.96 1.19
N ARG A 37 10.52 -10.29 1.68
CA ARG A 37 10.77 -8.86 1.45
C ARG A 37 10.92 -8.52 -0.03
N ARG A 38 11.69 -9.31 -0.79
CA ARG A 38 11.88 -9.09 -2.24
C ARG A 38 10.60 -9.32 -3.02
N ALA A 39 9.79 -10.30 -2.64
CA ALA A 39 8.49 -10.55 -3.23
C ALA A 39 7.55 -9.35 -3.01
N MET A 40 7.50 -8.82 -1.78
CA MET A 40 6.70 -7.63 -1.46
C MET A 40 7.17 -6.38 -2.22
N ARG A 41 8.48 -6.15 -2.30
CA ARG A 41 9.05 -5.06 -3.11
C ARG A 41 8.68 -5.18 -4.58
N SER A 42 8.67 -6.41 -5.11
CA SER A 42 8.30 -6.67 -6.51
C SER A 42 6.82 -6.39 -6.75
N LEU A 43 5.94 -6.79 -5.83
CA LEU A 43 4.51 -6.43 -5.87
C LEU A 43 4.31 -4.91 -5.86
N ARG A 44 5.05 -4.18 -5.02
CA ARG A 44 5.01 -2.70 -5.03
C ARG A 44 5.45 -2.13 -6.38
N CYS A 45 6.56 -2.61 -6.94
CA CYS A 45 7.02 -2.14 -8.25
C CYS A 45 5.97 -2.37 -9.35
N LEU A 46 5.33 -3.55 -9.36
CA LEU A 46 4.26 -3.86 -10.31
C LEU A 46 3.05 -2.94 -10.09
N ALA A 47 2.70 -2.63 -8.84
CA ALA A 47 1.63 -1.68 -8.54
C ALA A 47 1.94 -0.27 -9.06
N THR A 48 3.16 0.22 -8.86
CA THR A 48 3.58 1.53 -9.41
C THR A 48 3.50 1.52 -10.93
N GLN A 49 4.03 0.49 -11.59
CA GLN A 49 3.99 0.37 -13.05
C GLN A 49 2.56 0.30 -13.61
N ALA A 50 1.68 -0.46 -12.94
CA ALA A 50 0.28 -0.56 -13.33
C ALA A 50 -0.48 0.77 -13.21
N CYS A 51 -0.04 1.67 -12.33
CA CYS A 51 -0.64 2.99 -12.16
C CYS A 51 -0.12 4.02 -13.16
N ASP A 52 1.17 3.94 -13.54
CA ASP A 52 1.77 4.80 -14.57
C ASP A 52 1.23 4.46 -15.98
N ASP A 53 0.80 3.22 -16.18
CA ASP A 53 0.18 2.82 -17.43
C ASP A 53 -1.25 3.36 -17.53
N SER A 54 -1.47 4.19 -18.55
CA SER A 54 -2.77 4.79 -18.86
C SER A 54 -3.81 3.75 -19.30
N ASP A 55 -3.37 2.54 -19.66
CA ASP A 55 -4.29 1.48 -20.08
C ASP A 55 -4.97 0.82 -18.87
N ILE A 56 -6.26 1.10 -18.68
CA ILE A 56 -7.12 0.48 -17.66
C ILE A 56 -7.25 -1.04 -17.86
N HIS A 57 -6.96 -1.54 -19.06
CA HIS A 57 -6.93 -2.97 -19.37
C HIS A 57 -5.55 -3.61 -19.22
N ASN A 58 -4.58 -2.93 -18.58
CA ASN A 58 -3.32 -3.54 -18.22
C ASN A 58 -3.56 -4.77 -17.32
N ALA A 59 -3.12 -5.93 -17.78
CA ALA A 59 -3.23 -7.20 -17.07
C ALA A 59 -2.66 -7.15 -15.64
N CYS A 60 -1.60 -6.35 -15.41
CA CYS A 60 -1.03 -6.13 -14.08
C CYS A 60 -2.00 -5.41 -13.15
N TRP A 61 -2.71 -4.38 -13.64
CA TRP A 61 -3.74 -3.68 -12.87
C TRP A 61 -4.84 -4.66 -12.46
N ILE A 62 -5.42 -5.38 -13.42
CA ILE A 62 -6.51 -6.34 -13.20
C ILE A 62 -6.13 -7.38 -12.14
N ALA A 63 -4.91 -7.90 -12.20
CA ALA A 63 -4.44 -8.90 -11.24
C ALA A 63 -4.17 -8.30 -9.83
N LEU A 64 -3.64 -7.08 -9.75
CA LEU A 64 -3.35 -6.40 -8.47
C LEU A 64 -4.60 -5.81 -7.79
N SER A 65 -5.61 -5.43 -8.57
CA SER A 65 -6.88 -4.88 -8.07
C SER A 65 -7.88 -5.96 -7.66
N THR A 66 -7.47 -7.24 -7.64
CA THR A 66 -8.33 -8.32 -7.13
C THR A 66 -8.50 -8.22 -5.62
N ASN A 67 -9.71 -8.53 -5.13
CA ASN A 67 -10.01 -8.54 -3.69
C ASN A 67 -9.06 -9.44 -2.89
N ASP A 68 -8.55 -10.51 -3.50
CA ASP A 68 -7.59 -11.43 -2.89
C ASP A 68 -6.21 -10.78 -2.63
N ILE A 69 -5.74 -9.92 -3.53
CA ILE A 69 -4.48 -9.18 -3.38
C ILE A 69 -4.65 -7.98 -2.44
N ILE A 70 -5.75 -7.22 -2.57
CA ILE A 70 -6.01 -6.10 -1.66
C ILE A 70 -6.20 -6.59 -0.23
N SER A 71 -6.94 -7.68 -0.02
CA SER A 71 -7.09 -8.30 1.31
C SER A 71 -5.75 -8.77 1.87
N PHE A 72 -4.89 -9.32 1.01
CA PHE A 72 -3.53 -9.69 1.41
C PHE A 72 -2.74 -8.47 1.91
N PHE A 73 -2.74 -7.36 1.15
CA PHE A 73 -2.08 -6.12 1.57
C PHE A 73 -2.63 -5.55 2.87
N VAL A 74 -3.96 -5.46 3.00
CA VAL A 74 -4.61 -4.99 4.23
C VAL A 74 -4.22 -5.87 5.42
N ASN A 75 -4.20 -7.19 5.25
CA ASN A 75 -3.79 -8.11 6.31
C ASN A 75 -2.32 -7.94 6.68
N SER A 76 -1.42 -7.74 5.71
CA SER A 76 0.00 -7.45 5.99
C SER A 76 0.20 -6.18 6.83
N ILE A 77 -0.63 -5.15 6.62
CA ILE A 77 -0.60 -3.94 7.48
C ILE A 77 -1.11 -4.25 8.88
N ARG A 78 -2.07 -5.17 9.05
CA ARG A 78 -2.69 -5.49 10.35
C ARG A 78 -1.87 -6.45 11.20
N THR A 79 -1.01 -7.26 10.61
CA THR A 79 -0.16 -8.19 11.35
C THR A 79 0.73 -7.42 12.32
N ASP A 80 0.54 -7.64 13.62
CA ASP A 80 1.43 -7.11 14.64
C ASP A 80 2.74 -7.87 14.60
N THR A 81 3.75 -7.20 14.07
CA THR A 81 5.11 -7.69 13.99
C THR A 81 5.76 -7.39 15.32
N SER A 82 6.42 -8.38 15.93
CA SER A 82 7.26 -8.11 17.11
C SER A 82 8.25 -7.00 16.75
N ASP A 83 8.49 -6.07 17.68
CA ASP A 83 9.24 -4.84 17.42
C ASP A 83 10.66 -5.05 16.86
N ASP A 84 11.20 -6.28 16.89
CA ASP A 84 12.58 -6.59 16.47
C ASP A 84 12.77 -7.11 15.02
N ASP A 85 11.72 -7.40 14.23
CA ASP A 85 11.91 -7.86 12.83
C ASP A 85 11.84 -6.70 11.82
N ASP A 86 13.02 -6.14 11.51
CA ASP A 86 13.19 -5.10 10.48
C ASP A 86 12.63 -5.51 9.11
N ASN A 87 12.57 -6.81 8.78
CA ASN A 87 12.06 -7.26 7.48
C ASN A 87 10.55 -7.11 7.38
N ASP A 88 9.83 -7.36 8.48
CA ASP A 88 8.38 -7.22 8.48
C ASP A 88 7.97 -5.74 8.42
N ARG A 89 8.74 -4.86 9.09
CA ARG A 89 8.55 -3.40 8.98
C ARG A 89 8.79 -2.91 7.55
N ASP A 90 9.86 -3.37 6.89
CA ASP A 90 10.08 -3.03 5.48
C ASP A 90 8.94 -3.57 4.59
N ALA A 91 8.48 -4.80 4.82
CA ALA A 91 7.34 -5.35 4.08
C ALA A 91 6.08 -4.48 4.23
N GLN A 92 5.75 -4.04 5.45
CA GLN A 92 4.62 -3.14 5.69
C GLN A 92 4.80 -1.77 5.00
N ILE A 93 6.01 -1.23 4.97
CA ILE A 93 6.34 -0.02 4.21
C ILE A 93 6.07 -0.24 2.72
N GLN A 94 6.56 -1.36 2.15
CA GLN A 94 6.33 -1.70 0.74
C GLN A 94 4.83 -1.82 0.44
N VAL A 95 4.05 -2.42 1.34
CA VAL A 95 2.59 -2.55 1.20
C VAL A 95 1.88 -1.19 1.22
N CYS A 96 2.22 -0.31 2.17
CA CYS A 96 1.63 1.03 2.23
C CYS A 96 1.90 1.81 0.93
N GLN A 97 3.11 1.68 0.38
CA GLN A 97 3.47 2.31 -0.89
C GLN A 97 2.72 1.69 -2.07
N ALA A 98 2.57 0.36 -2.11
CA ALA A 98 1.81 -0.32 -3.15
C ALA A 98 0.34 0.12 -3.15
N LEU A 99 -0.29 0.11 -1.97
CA LEU A 99 -1.67 0.56 -1.80
C LEU A 99 -1.85 2.03 -2.15
N SER A 100 -0.90 2.91 -1.81
CA SER A 100 -0.96 4.33 -2.20
C SER A 100 -1.10 4.51 -3.71
N CYS A 101 -0.46 3.65 -4.51
CA CYS A 101 -0.61 3.64 -5.96
C CYS A 101 -1.99 3.10 -6.36
N LEU A 102 -2.41 1.96 -5.79
CA LEU A 102 -3.64 1.29 -6.20
C LEU A 102 -4.91 2.06 -5.82
N ILE A 103 -4.93 2.68 -4.63
CA ILE A 103 -6.05 3.45 -4.08
C ILE A 103 -6.61 4.48 -5.07
N ALA A 104 -5.75 5.12 -5.87
CA ALA A 104 -6.17 6.15 -6.80
C ALA A 104 -7.23 5.69 -7.82
N ARG A 105 -7.34 4.37 -8.04
CA ARG A 105 -8.18 3.72 -9.05
C ARG A 105 -9.06 2.60 -8.47
N LEU A 106 -9.13 2.44 -7.15
CA LEU A 106 -10.05 1.47 -6.51
C LEU A 106 -11.48 2.05 -6.47
N GLU A 107 -12.46 1.21 -6.81
CA GLU A 107 -13.89 1.58 -6.83
C GLU A 107 -14.71 0.84 -5.76
N ASP A 108 -14.08 0.04 -4.90
CA ASP A 108 -14.79 -0.74 -3.89
C ASP A 108 -15.02 0.06 -2.60
N ASP A 109 -16.25 0.55 -2.45
CA ASP A 109 -16.67 1.36 -1.30
C ASP A 109 -16.54 0.65 0.05
N ALA A 110 -16.58 -0.69 0.08
CA ALA A 110 -16.49 -1.47 1.30
C ALA A 110 -15.05 -1.60 1.83
N LEU A 111 -14.05 -1.37 0.98
CA LEU A 111 -12.63 -1.48 1.38
C LEU A 111 -12.16 -0.25 2.16
N TRP A 112 -12.70 0.94 1.90
CA TRP A 112 -12.23 2.19 2.50
C TRP A 112 -12.21 2.17 4.03
N PRO A 113 -13.30 1.81 4.73
CA PRO A 113 -13.30 1.87 6.19
C PRO A 113 -12.31 0.89 6.81
N ILE A 114 -12.13 -0.28 6.19
CA ILE A 114 -11.20 -1.32 6.64
C ILE A 114 -9.75 -0.83 6.49
N LEU A 115 -9.44 -0.25 5.33
CA LEU A 115 -8.11 0.24 5.02
C LEU A 115 -7.72 1.43 5.90
N GLU A 116 -8.60 2.43 6.02
CA GLU A 116 -8.40 3.60 6.88
C GLU A 116 -8.17 3.19 8.34
N THR A 117 -9.01 2.30 8.87
CA THR A 117 -8.88 1.81 10.26
C THR A 117 -7.57 1.05 10.46
N SER A 118 -7.16 0.25 9.48
CA SER A 118 -5.91 -0.52 9.54
C SER A 118 -4.67 0.39 9.51
N LEU A 119 -4.69 1.42 8.66
CA LEU A 119 -3.61 2.42 8.57
C LEU A 119 -3.54 3.28 9.84
N GLN A 120 -4.68 3.77 10.33
CA GLN A 120 -4.75 4.53 11.57
C GLN A 120 -4.18 3.70 12.73
N LYS A 121 -4.63 2.44 12.87
CA LYS A 121 -4.15 1.57 13.93
C LYS A 121 -2.64 1.35 13.85
N ARG A 122 -2.09 1.18 12.63
CA ARG A 122 -0.66 1.00 12.44
C ARG A 122 0.14 2.24 12.84
N VAL A 123 -0.35 3.44 12.52
CA VAL A 123 0.25 4.70 13.00
C VAL A 123 0.20 4.76 14.52
N GLU A 124 -0.90 4.39 15.17
CA GLU A 124 -1.00 4.42 16.64
C GLU A 124 0.01 3.50 17.33
N THR A 125 0.27 2.32 16.77
CA THR A 125 1.05 1.27 17.44
C THR A 125 2.54 1.28 17.13
N THR A 126 2.97 1.79 15.97
CA THR A 126 4.38 1.76 15.59
C THR A 126 5.17 2.99 16.07
N ASN A 127 6.46 2.80 16.30
CA ASN A 127 7.45 3.87 16.49
C ASN A 127 8.33 4.10 15.25
N ASP A 128 8.20 3.27 14.22
CA ASP A 128 9.01 3.38 13.02
C ASP A 128 8.57 4.57 12.18
N VAL A 129 9.43 5.58 12.09
CA VAL A 129 9.14 6.84 11.39
C VAL A 129 8.89 6.65 9.89
N LYS A 130 9.52 5.66 9.24
CA LYS A 130 9.34 5.40 7.81
C LYS A 130 8.00 4.72 7.55
N LEU A 131 7.59 3.82 8.45
CA LEU A 131 6.28 3.20 8.40
C LEU A 131 5.18 4.23 8.67
N ILE A 132 5.34 5.11 9.66
CA ILE A 132 4.41 6.23 9.90
C ILE A 132 4.30 7.10 8.64
N ALA A 133 5.42 7.54 8.07
CA ALA A 133 5.40 8.38 6.88
C ALA A 133 4.72 7.71 5.67
N SER A 134 4.92 6.40 5.49
CA SER A 134 4.30 5.63 4.41
C SER A 134 2.81 5.39 4.64
N ALA A 135 2.42 5.11 5.89
CA ALA A 135 1.02 4.95 6.28
C ALA A 135 0.25 6.26 6.16
N CYS A 136 0.84 7.41 6.54
CA CYS A 136 0.23 8.74 6.36
C CYS A 136 -0.01 9.06 4.90
N ARG A 137 0.95 8.78 4.00
CA ARG A 137 0.77 8.98 2.56
C ARG A 137 -0.34 8.09 2.00
N CYS A 138 -0.41 6.84 2.43
CA CYS A 138 -1.48 5.92 2.03
C CYS A 138 -2.85 6.41 2.53
N LEU A 139 -2.91 6.84 3.80
CA LEU A 139 -4.12 7.36 4.42
C LEU A 139 -4.59 8.67 3.79
N GLN A 140 -3.68 9.55 3.38
CA GLN A 140 -4.03 10.77 2.62
C GLN A 140 -4.76 10.39 1.33
N GLN A 141 -4.24 9.42 0.57
CA GLN A 141 -4.90 8.95 -0.63
C GLN A 141 -6.29 8.35 -0.32
N CYS A 142 -6.41 7.56 0.76
CA CYS A 142 -7.71 7.08 1.23
C CYS A 142 -8.68 8.23 1.50
N VAL A 143 -8.30 9.21 2.32
CA VAL A 143 -9.16 10.34 2.69
C VAL A 143 -9.60 11.13 1.44
N SER A 144 -8.70 11.34 0.48
CA SER A 144 -9.00 12.09 -0.74
C SER A 144 -10.00 11.40 -1.67
N LYS A 145 -10.06 10.05 -1.64
CA LYS A 145 -10.86 9.22 -2.55
C LYS A 145 -12.08 8.60 -1.89
N SER A 146 -12.03 8.41 -0.58
CA SER A 146 -13.08 7.79 0.20
C SER A 146 -14.37 8.60 0.06
N PRO A 147 -15.52 7.95 -0.24
CA PRO A 147 -16.81 8.63 -0.23
C PRO A 147 -17.18 9.09 1.18
N TRP A 148 -16.56 8.48 2.19
CA TRP A 148 -16.69 8.80 3.61
C TRP A 148 -15.71 9.93 3.93
N ARG A 149 -16.07 11.17 3.58
CA ARG A 149 -15.26 12.37 3.92
C ARG A 149 -14.99 12.40 5.43
N ARG A 150 -13.77 12.10 5.84
CA ARG A 150 -13.37 12.12 7.25
C ARG A 150 -12.64 13.42 7.56
N GLY A 151 -13.13 14.11 8.59
CA GLY A 151 -12.42 15.22 9.20
C GLY A 151 -11.41 14.75 10.28
N PRO A 152 -10.55 15.65 10.76
CA PRO A 152 -9.67 15.48 11.92
C PRO A 152 -10.32 14.83 13.14
N ASN A 153 -11.60 15.12 13.41
CA ASN A 153 -12.33 14.57 14.55
C ASN A 153 -12.59 13.05 14.46
N SER A 154 -12.30 12.42 13.33
CA SER A 154 -12.46 10.96 13.13
C SER A 154 -11.27 10.13 13.65
N PHE A 155 -10.18 10.77 14.06
CA PHE A 155 -8.96 10.09 14.53
C PHE A 155 -8.83 10.13 16.04
N SER A 156 -8.20 9.10 16.61
CA SER A 156 -8.00 8.99 18.06
C SER A 156 -6.93 9.96 18.59
N ASP A 157 -6.97 10.29 19.87
CA ASP A 157 -5.90 11.05 20.54
C ASP A 157 -4.53 10.36 20.42
N MET A 158 -4.52 9.01 20.41
CA MET A 158 -3.28 8.25 20.27
C MET A 158 -2.64 8.44 18.90
N PHE A 159 -3.46 8.49 17.86
CA PHE A 159 -3.01 8.78 16.50
C PHE A 159 -2.33 10.14 16.44
N TRP A 160 -2.99 11.19 16.97
CA TRP A 160 -2.43 12.54 17.02
C TRP A 160 -1.17 12.65 17.85
N MET A 161 -1.13 12.00 19.01
CA MET A 161 0.07 11.95 19.85
C MET A 161 1.25 11.30 19.13
N ARG A 162 1.02 10.19 18.40
CA ARG A 162 2.09 9.55 17.63
C ARG A 162 2.57 10.43 16.49
N LEU A 163 1.67 11.03 15.72
CA LEU A 163 2.06 11.95 14.64
C LEU A 163 2.92 13.09 15.18
N LYS A 164 2.49 13.74 16.26
CA LYS A 164 3.27 14.80 16.92
C LYS A 164 4.65 14.32 17.34
N SER A 165 4.74 13.17 18.01
CA SER A 165 6.03 12.59 18.43
C SER A 165 6.94 12.28 17.24
N SER A 166 6.40 11.71 16.16
CA SER A 166 7.16 11.37 14.95
C SER A 166 7.72 12.61 14.25
N VAL A 167 6.92 13.68 14.12
CA VAL A 167 7.32 14.97 13.54
C VAL A 167 8.40 15.64 14.40
N GLN A 168 8.33 15.54 15.73
CA GLN A 168 9.37 16.06 16.61
C GLN A 168 10.70 15.30 16.49
N THR A 169 10.62 14.01 16.14
CA THR A 169 11.78 13.11 16.13
C THR A 169 12.48 13.06 14.78
N SER A 170 11.74 13.13 13.66
CA SER A 170 12.30 13.01 12.32
C SER A 170 11.67 13.98 11.32
N LYS A 171 12.53 14.62 10.53
CA LYS A 171 12.13 15.51 9.42
C LYS A 171 11.52 14.75 8.24
N ASP A 172 11.86 13.47 8.09
CA ASP A 172 11.40 12.65 6.95
C ASP A 172 9.88 12.45 6.94
N VAL A 173 9.24 12.59 8.10
CA VAL A 173 7.80 12.40 8.28
C VAL A 173 7.02 13.69 8.00
N HIS A 174 7.67 14.86 7.99
CA HIS A 174 7.02 16.17 7.94
C HIS A 174 6.17 16.34 6.69
N ALA A 175 6.69 15.98 5.52
CA ALA A 175 5.97 16.11 4.26
C ALA A 175 4.69 15.25 4.26
N SER A 176 4.81 13.96 4.55
CA SER A 176 3.66 13.04 4.56
C SER A 176 2.58 13.44 5.58
N VAL A 177 2.97 13.95 6.75
CA VAL A 177 2.01 14.41 7.77
C VAL A 177 1.39 15.73 7.38
N SER A 178 2.16 16.66 6.82
CA SER A 178 1.64 17.93 6.32
C SER A 178 0.61 17.70 5.22
N ASP A 179 0.89 16.81 4.27
CA ASP A 179 -0.02 16.48 3.17
C ASP A 179 -1.33 15.86 3.69
N LEU A 180 -1.24 14.95 4.66
CA LEU A 180 -2.42 14.36 5.30
C LEU A 180 -3.25 15.41 6.05
N LEU A 181 -2.60 16.28 6.82
CA LEU A 181 -3.29 17.34 7.57
C LEU A 181 -3.99 18.33 6.62
N HIS A 182 -3.34 18.68 5.51
CA HIS A 182 -3.93 19.53 4.49
C HIS A 182 -5.18 18.88 3.90
N GLU A 183 -5.09 17.61 3.52
CA GLU A 183 -6.23 16.87 2.99
C GLU A 183 -7.39 16.83 3.99
N LEU A 184 -7.12 16.46 5.25
CA LEU A 184 -8.14 16.41 6.31
C LEU A 184 -8.83 17.77 6.54
N ALA A 185 -8.08 18.87 6.49
CA ALA A 185 -8.63 20.21 6.63
C ALA A 185 -9.53 20.60 5.44
N THR A 186 -9.23 20.12 4.23
CA THR A 186 -10.06 20.41 3.04
C THR A 186 -11.43 19.73 3.07
N HIS A 187 -11.57 18.62 3.82
CA HIS A 187 -12.84 17.89 3.98
C HIS A 187 -13.67 18.34 5.19
N GLU A 188 -13.19 19.27 6.02
CA GLU A 188 -13.97 19.90 7.10
C GLU A 188 -14.86 21.07 6.62
N ALA A 189 -14.68 21.56 5.40
CA ALA A 189 -15.42 22.67 4.80
C ALA A 189 -16.57 22.20 3.90
#